data_AF-A0A2M7P476-F1
#
_entry.id   AF-A0A2M7P476-F1
#
_cell.length_a   1.000
_cell.length_b   1.000
_cell.length_c   1.000
_cell.angle_alpha   90.00
_cell.angle_beta   90.00
_cell.angle_gamma   90.00
#
_symmetry.space_group_name_H-M   'P 1'
#
loop_
_entity.id
_entity.type
_entity.pdbx_description
1 polymer ?
#
loop_
_entity_poly.entity_id
_entity_poly.type
_entity_poly.pdbx_seq_one_letter_code
_entity_poly.pdbx_strand_id
1 'polypeptide(L)' 'MKGKLIRKSVSEPDIKAIEKQTELDDAWLSSHFEELSREHAGEHVAVVDQKAVAFGRDFGDAYKKAKMKSP' A
#
# COMPACT_ATOMS: atom_id res chain seq x y z
N MET A 1 -32.19 -10.65 -9.87
CA MET A 1 -31.95 -9.21 -9.63
C MET A 1 -30.51 -8.88 -10.04
N LYS A 2 -30.30 -8.10 -11.10
CA LYS A 2 -28.95 -7.70 -11.53
C LYS A 2 -28.53 -6.50 -10.69
N GLY A 3 -27.58 -6.69 -9.77
CA GLY A 3 -27.03 -5.62 -8.95
C GLY A 3 -26.35 -4.57 -9.82
N LYS A 4 -26.89 -3.36 -9.81
CA LYS A 4 -26.31 -2.21 -10.52
C LYS A 4 -24.99 -1.87 -9.84
N LEU A 5 -23.85 -2.20 -10.47
CA LEU A 5 -22.53 -1.75 -10.04
C LEU A 5 -22.50 -0.23 -10.11
N ILE A 6 -22.65 0.44 -8.97
CA ILE A 6 -22.45 1.88 -8.86
C ILE A 6 -20.94 2.10 -8.88
N ARG A 7 -20.39 2.48 -10.03
CA ARG A 7 -19.01 3.01 -10.09
C ARG A 7 -19.03 4.35 -9.35
N LYS A 8 -18.53 4.39 -8.11
CA LYS A 8 -18.23 5.68 -7.46
C LYS A 8 -17.19 6.38 -8.32
N SER A 9 -17.54 7.56 -8.83
CA SER A 9 -16.56 8.47 -9.42
C SER A 9 -15.66 8.98 -8.30
N VAL A 10 -14.35 8.80 -8.44
CA VAL A 10 -13.36 9.41 -7.53
C VAL A 10 -13.27 10.89 -7.88
N SER A 11 -13.39 11.77 -6.89
CA SER A 11 -13.32 13.22 -7.13
C SER A 11 -11.86 13.71 -7.18
N GLU A 12 -11.61 14.87 -7.81
CA GLU A 12 -10.26 15.46 -7.83
C GLU A 12 -9.68 15.68 -6.42
N PRO A 13 -10.43 16.16 -5.41
CA PRO A 13 -9.94 16.22 -4.03
C PRO A 13 -9.51 14.85 -3.48
N ASP A 14 -10.24 13.78 -3.79
CA ASP A 14 -9.88 12.42 -3.33
C ASP A 14 -8.57 11.96 -3.97
N ILE A 15 -8.36 12.23 -5.25
CA ILE A 15 -7.11 11.90 -5.95
C ILE A 15 -5.94 12.63 -5.30
N LYS A 16 -6.06 13.94 -5.06
CA LYS A 16 -5.01 14.74 -4.41
C LYS A 16 -4.71 14.25 -2.99
N ALA A 17 -5.72 13.80 -2.26
CA ALA A 17 -5.54 13.22 -0.93
C ALA A 17 -4.75 11.90 -1.00
N ILE A 18 -5.07 11.04 -1.98
CA ILE A 18 -4.35 9.78 -2.21
C ILE A 18 -2.90 10.06 -2.63
N GLU A 19 -2.66 10.99 -3.56
CA GLU A 19 -1.31 11.37 -4.00
C GLU A 19 -0.45 11.84 -2.82
N LYS A 20 -0.99 12.74 -1.99
CA LYS A 20 -0.31 13.21 -0.78
C LYS A 20 -0.02 12.08 0.20
N GLN A 21 -0.93 11.12 0.37
CA GLN A 21 -0.70 9.97 1.25
C GLN A 21 0.41 9.08 0.71
N THR A 22 0.41 8.81 -0.60
CA THR A 22 1.48 8.04 -1.26
C THR A 22 2.85 8.71 -1.07
N GLU A 23 2.94 10.03 -1.22
CA GLU A 23 4.19 10.77 -0.98
C GLU A 23 4.73 10.58 0.45
N LEU A 24 3.84 10.58 1.45
CA LEU A 24 4.21 10.34 2.86
C LEU A 24 4.68 8.90 3.08
N ASP A 25 3.99 7.93 2.49
CA ASP A 25 4.33 6.51 2.60
C ASP A 25 5.69 6.22 1.93
N ASP A 26 5.97 6.82 0.77
CA ASP A 26 7.24 6.72 0.06
C ASP A 26 8.39 7.36 0.84
N ALA A 27 8.15 8.53 1.46
CA ALA A 27 9.13 9.19 2.32
C ALA A 27 9.47 8.33 3.55
N TRP A 28 8.45 7.74 4.19
CA TRP A 28 8.64 6.83 5.31
C TRP A 28 9.39 5.55 4.90
N LEU A 29 9.03 4.96 3.76
CA LEU A 29 9.71 3.77 3.25
C LEU A 29 11.19 4.06 2.99
N SER A 30 11.48 5.22 2.39
CA SER A 30 12.85 5.66 2.12
C SER A 30 13.66 5.84 3.41
N SER A 31 13.07 6.40 4.48
CA SER A 31 13.78 6.59 5.75
C SER A 31 14.01 5.29 6.53
N HIS A 32 13.24 4.23 6.26
CA HIS A 32 13.36 2.92 6.93
C HIS A 32 14.00 1.85 6.02
N PHE A 33 14.42 2.20 4.81
CA PHE A 33 14.89 1.25 3.81
C PHE A 33 16.06 0.38 4.31
N GLU A 34 17.04 0.95 5.01
CA GLU A 34 18.21 0.21 5.48
C GLU A 34 17.87 -0.84 6.54
N GLU A 35 16.92 -0.55 7.43
CA GLU A 35 16.43 -1.51 8.42
C GLU A 35 15.62 -2.62 7.74
N LEU A 36 14.63 -2.23 6.93
CA LEU A 36 13.76 -3.16 6.23
C LEU A 36 14.52 -4.09 5.28
N SER A 37 15.52 -3.58 4.56
CA SER A 37 16.34 -4.38 3.65
C SER A 37 17.24 -5.39 4.37
N ARG A 38 17.63 -5.12 5.63
CA ARG A 38 18.37 -6.09 6.45
C ARG A 38 17.48 -7.20 6.97
N GLU A 39 16.27 -6.87 7.40
CA GLU A 39 15.33 -7.84 7.98
C GLU A 39 14.57 -8.65 6.94
N HIS A 40 14.25 -8.02 5.80
CA HIS A 40 13.38 -8.54 4.74
C HIS A 40 14.08 -8.51 3.37
N ALA A 41 15.35 -8.90 3.34
CA ALA A 41 16.16 -8.90 2.12
C ALA A 41 15.50 -9.72 0.99
N GLY A 42 15.26 -9.08 -0.16
CA GLY A 42 14.68 -9.72 -1.35
C GLY A 42 13.15 -9.84 -1.33
N GLU A 43 12.47 -9.31 -0.32
CA GLU A 43 11.01 -9.23 -0.27
C GLU A 43 10.49 -7.87 -0.77
N HIS A 44 9.27 -7.88 -1.30
CA HIS A 44 8.46 -6.70 -1.52
C HIS A 44 7.74 -6.33 -0.22
N VAL A 45 7.67 -5.03 0.07
CA VAL A 45 6.95 -4.48 1.22
C VAL A 45 5.71 -3.73 0.76
N ALA A 46 4.60 -3.90 1.49
CA ALA A 46 3.41 -3.08 1.36
C ALA A 46 3.38 -2.07 2.51
N VAL A 47 3.33 -0.79 2.18
CA VAL A 47 3.25 0.32 3.14
C VAL A 47 1.87 0.96 3.02
N VAL A 48 1.24 1.22 4.16
CA VAL A 48 -0.02 1.97 4.28
C VAL A 48 0.09 2.84 5.52
N ASP A 49 -0.28 4.11 5.41
CA ASP A 49 -0.28 5.06 6.53
C ASP A 49 1.08 5.09 7.26
N GLN A 50 2.17 5.18 6.48
CA GLN A 50 3.56 5.22 6.95
C GLN A 50 3.92 4.01 7.84
N LYS A 51 3.40 2.83 7.49
CA LYS A 51 3.70 1.58 8.19
C LYS A 51 3.79 0.41 7.24
N ALA A 52 4.81 -0.42 7.40
CA ALA A 52 4.87 -1.72 6.74
C ALA A 52 3.76 -2.65 7.26
N VAL A 53 2.82 -3.02 6.41
CA VAL A 53 1.68 -3.89 6.77
C VAL A 53 1.88 -5.33 6.33
N ALA A 54 2.65 -5.57 5.26
CA ALA A 54 2.96 -6.90 4.76
C ALA A 54 4.28 -6.96 4.00
N PHE A 55 4.84 -8.17 3.95
CA PHE A 55 6.02 -8.53 3.16
C PHE A 55 5.70 -9.76 2.32
N GLY A 56 6.25 -9.85 1.12
CA GLY A 56 6.07 -11.00 0.25
C GLY A 56 7.18 -11.15 -0.77
N ARG A 57 7.38 -12.38 -1.26
CA ARG A 57 8.43 -12.68 -2.25
C ARG A 57 8.27 -11.93 -3.59
N ASP A 58 7.05 -11.49 -3.88
CA ASP A 58 6.66 -10.77 -5.08
C ASP A 58 5.54 -9.78 -4.73
N PHE A 59 5.24 -8.87 -5.66
CA PHE A 59 4.18 -7.87 -5.51
C PHE A 59 2.82 -8.49 -5.17
N GLY A 60 2.45 -9.59 -5.85
CA GLY A 60 1.14 -10.22 -5.69
C GLY A 60 0.95 -10.82 -4.29
N ASP A 61 2.00 -11.43 -3.75
CA ASP A 61 2.02 -11.98 -2.39
C ASP A 61 1.92 -10.88 -1.34
N ALA A 62 2.75 -9.82 -1.45
CA ALA A 62 2.70 -8.68 -0.54
C ALA A 62 1.32 -8.00 -0.55
N TYR A 63 0.75 -7.76 -1.75
CA TYR A 63 -0.60 -7.20 -1.91
C TYR A 63 -1.68 -8.08 -1.28
N LYS A 64 -1.68 -9.38 -1.56
CA LYS A 64 -2.67 -10.32 -1.00
C LYS A 64 -2.59 -10.35 0.52
N LYS A 65 -1.37 -10.40 1.09
CA LYS A 65 -1.14 -10.34 2.53
C LYS A 65 -1.61 -9.03 3.15
N ALA A 66 -1.36 -7.89 2.50
CA ALA A 66 -1.82 -6.58 2.97
C ALA A 66 -3.36 -6.52 3.01
N LYS A 67 -4.03 -6.96 1.93
CA LYS A 67 -5.50 -6.99 1.85
C LYS A 67 -6.16 -7.87 2.91
N MET A 68 -5.51 -8.96 3.32
CA MET A 68 -6.03 -9.81 4.41
C MET A 68 -5.93 -9.16 5.79
N LYS A 69 -4.99 -8.22 5.99
CA LYS A 69 -4.78 -7.52 7.26
C LYS A 69 -5.56 -6.21 7.36
N SER A 70 -5.83 -5.57 6.22
CA SER A 70 -6.60 -4.33 6.11
C SER A 70 -7.73 -4.53 5.07
N PRO A 71 -8.85 -5.16 5.47
CA PRO A 71 -9.98 -5.44 4.57
C PRO A 71 -10.77 -4.19 4.15
#